data_AF-A0A0W0TF41-F1
#
_entry.id   AF-A0A0W0TF41-F1
#
_cell.length_a   1.000
_cell.length_b   1.000
_cell.length_c   1.000
_cell.angle_alpha   90.00
_cell.angle_beta   90.00
_cell.angle_gamma   90.00
#
_symmetry.space_group_name_H-M   'P 1'
#
loop_
_entity.id
_entity.type
_entity.pdbx_description
1 polymer ?
#
loop_
_entity_poly.entity_id
_entity_poly.type
_entity_poly.pdbx_seq_one_letter_code
_entity_poly.pdbx_strand_id
1 'polypeptide(L)'
;MLLIPHAENLVNKAVELALSGDVQALKLCLDRLIPRATGQCFQVDMNVLDVEQTQNLSAIGRHIINLMLAGNMAPEDAQKFLVTLDSHRKLIEHY
;
A
#
# COMPACT_ATOMS: atom_id res chain seq x y z
N MET A 1 -8.93 16.31 -24.18
CA MET A 1 -8.67 16.91 -22.86
C MET A 1 -8.09 18.30 -23.08
N LEU A 2 -8.90 19.36 -22.92
CA LEU A 2 -8.62 20.75 -23.39
C LEU A 2 -7.34 21.38 -22.81
N LEU A 3 -6.86 20.87 -21.69
CA LEU A 3 -5.71 21.41 -20.96
C LEU A 3 -4.35 20.82 -21.37
N ILE A 4 -4.32 19.71 -22.12
CA ILE A 4 -3.06 19.03 -22.48
C ILE A 4 -2.08 19.95 -23.24
N PRO A 5 -2.51 20.74 -24.23
CA PRO A 5 -1.61 21.66 -24.93
C PRO A 5 -0.97 22.72 -24.03
N HIS A 6 -1.52 22.97 -22.85
CA HIS A 6 -1.03 23.96 -21.89
C HIS A 6 -0.28 23.35 -20.71
N ALA A 7 -0.08 22.02 -20.69
CA ALA A 7 0.45 21.30 -19.55
C ALA A 7 1.82 21.83 -19.10
N GLU A 8 2.75 22.03 -20.03
CA GLU A 8 4.09 22.55 -19.73
C GLU A 8 4.04 23.95 -19.09
N ASN A 9 3.25 24.86 -19.66
CA ASN A 9 3.10 26.22 -19.13
C ASN A 9 2.49 26.22 -17.73
N LEU A 10 1.51 25.36 -17.48
CA LEU A 10 0.88 25.23 -16.16
C LEU A 10 1.86 24.67 -15.13
N VAL A 11 2.68 23.68 -15.50
CA VAL A 11 3.71 23.11 -14.62
C VAL A 11 4.77 24.17 -14.29
N ASN A 12 5.29 24.88 -15.29
CA ASN A 12 6.28 25.93 -15.08
C ASN A 12 5.74 27.04 -14.17
N LYS A 13 4.48 27.45 -14.38
CA LYS A 13 3.86 28.48 -13.53
C LYS A 13 3.65 28.00 -12.09
N ALA A 14 3.27 26.73 -11.91
CA ALA A 14 3.14 26.15 -10.57
C ALA A 14 4.49 26.13 -9.84
N VAL A 15 5.59 25.78 -10.53
CA VAL A 15 6.94 25.80 -9.94
C VAL A 15 7.36 27.22 -9.56
N GLU A 16 7.15 28.20 -10.43
CA GLU A 16 7.45 29.61 -10.14
C GLU A 16 6.70 30.10 -8.89
N LEU A 17 5.39 29.83 -8.80
CA LEU A 17 4.58 30.20 -7.65
C LEU A 17 5.06 29.51 -6.37
N ALA A 18 5.40 28.23 -6.45
CA ALA A 18 5.93 27.47 -5.31
C ALA A 18 7.24 28.09 -4.79
N LEU A 19 8.17 28.43 -5.70
CA LEU A 19 9.44 29.08 -5.34
C LEU A 19 9.25 30.49 -4.77
N SER A 20 8.17 31.18 -5.14
CA SER A 20 7.80 32.48 -4.56
C SER A 20 7.10 32.39 -3.19
N GLY A 21 6.85 31.18 -2.69
CA GLY A 21 6.25 30.95 -1.36
C GLY A 21 4.75 30.69 -1.37
N ASP A 22 4.13 30.44 -2.53
CA ASP A 22 2.73 30.01 -2.58
C ASP A 22 2.59 28.59 -2.00
N VAL A 23 1.87 28.48 -0.88
CA VAL A 23 1.69 27.23 -0.14
C VAL A 23 0.89 26.19 -0.92
N GLN A 24 -0.06 26.61 -1.76
CA GLN A 24 -0.84 25.68 -2.58
C GLN A 24 0.02 25.08 -3.70
N ALA A 25 0.82 25.92 -4.35
CA ALA A 25 1.76 25.49 -5.38
C ALA A 25 2.85 24.57 -4.78
N LEU A 26 3.40 24.91 -3.60
CA LEU A 26 4.34 24.06 -2.87
C LEU A 26 3.74 22.68 -2.57
N LYS A 27 2.51 22.63 -2.05
CA LYS A 27 1.83 21.37 -1.78
C LYS A 27 1.64 20.53 -3.03
N LEU A 28 1.23 21.14 -4.15
CA LEU A 28 1.10 20.46 -5.43
C LEU A 28 2.42 19.86 -5.90
N CYS A 29 3.53 20.60 -5.78
CA CYS A 29 4.86 20.10 -6.13
C CYS A 29 5.31 18.96 -5.18
N LEU A 30 5.10 19.10 -3.88
CA LEU A 30 5.45 18.07 -2.88
C LEU A 30 4.65 16.78 -3.09
N ASP A 31 3.34 16.86 -3.34
CA ASP A 31 2.49 15.70 -3.62
C ASP A 31 2.93 14.92 -4.88
N ARG A 32 3.72 15.55 -5.78
CA ARG A 32 4.28 14.91 -6.98
C ARG A 32 5.68 14.37 -6.77
N LEU A 33 6.49 15.03 -5.95
CA LEU A 33 7.86 14.61 -5.64
C LEU A 33 7.91 13.53 -4.57
N ILE A 34 7.03 13.60 -3.58
CA ILE A 34 6.97 12.66 -2.46
C ILE A 34 5.94 11.60 -2.83
N PRO A 35 6.35 10.32 -2.96
CA PRO A 35 5.38 9.25 -3.12
C PRO A 35 4.44 9.27 -1.91
N ARG A 36 3.13 9.21 -2.15
CA ARG A 36 2.18 9.04 -1.05
C ARG A 36 2.60 7.80 -0.28
N ALA A 37 2.67 7.92 1.05
CA ALA A 37 2.87 6.78 1.94
C ALA A 37 1.61 5.89 1.93
N THR A 38 1.33 5.26 0.80
CA THR A 38 0.23 4.32 0.62
C THR A 38 0.75 2.94 0.97
N GLY A 39 0.56 2.52 2.22
CA GLY A 39 0.86 1.17 2.72
C GLY A 39 2.33 0.80 2.57
N GLN A 40 3.06 0.69 3.68
CA GLN A 40 4.38 0.06 3.61
C GLN A 40 4.22 -1.34 3.02
N CYS A 41 4.99 -1.65 1.97
CA CYS A 41 5.17 -3.04 1.56
C CYS A 41 5.85 -3.77 2.71
N PHE A 42 5.13 -4.60 3.43
CA PHE A 42 5.71 -5.51 4.39
C PHE A 42 6.04 -6.82 3.70
N GLN A 43 7.24 -7.33 3.96
CA GLN A 43 7.63 -8.66 3.53
C GLN A 43 7.26 -9.63 4.65
N VAL A 44 6.34 -10.55 4.36
CA VAL A 44 6.15 -11.73 5.21
C VAL A 44 7.11 -12.78 4.67
N ASP A 45 8.07 -13.19 5.49
CA ASP A 45 8.92 -14.33 5.15
C ASP A 45 8.06 -15.61 5.23
N MET A 46 7.54 -16.00 4.08
CA MET A 46 6.67 -17.17 3.91
C MET A 46 7.49 -18.45 3.65
N ASN A 47 8.83 -18.42 3.74
CA ASN A 47 9.67 -19.62 3.54
C ASN A 47 9.34 -20.77 4.51
N VAL A 48 8.52 -20.52 5.53
CA VAL A 48 8.08 -21.50 6.53
C VAL A 48 6.72 -22.14 6.18
N LEU A 49 5.97 -21.61 5.21
CA LEU A 49 4.59 -22.03 4.95
C LEU A 49 4.36 -22.27 3.46
N ASP A 50 4.27 -23.55 3.09
CA ASP A 50 3.92 -23.97 1.75
C ASP A 50 2.47 -23.57 1.45
N VAL A 51 2.30 -22.54 0.63
CA VAL A 51 0.99 -21.91 0.33
C VAL A 51 0.14 -22.82 -0.55
N GLU A 52 0.75 -23.80 -1.23
CA GLU A 52 0.03 -24.78 -2.05
C GLU A 52 -0.69 -25.85 -1.20
N GLN A 53 -0.32 -25.98 0.07
CA GLN A 53 -0.98 -26.91 0.98
C GLN A 53 -2.12 -26.22 1.75
N THR A 54 -3.35 -26.60 1.41
CA THR A 54 -4.60 -26.17 2.08
C THR A 54 -4.60 -26.29 3.60
N GLN A 55 -3.80 -27.22 4.15
CA GLN A 55 -3.66 -27.44 5.59
C GLN A 55 -2.95 -26.28 6.32
N ASN A 56 -2.32 -25.35 5.61
CA ASN A 56 -1.50 -24.29 6.21
C ASN A 56 -2.23 -22.96 6.44
N LEU A 57 -3.50 -22.77 6.03
CA LEU A 57 -4.18 -21.48 6.17
C LEU A 57 -4.30 -21.02 7.64
N SER A 58 -4.62 -21.94 8.56
CA SER A 58 -4.64 -21.62 10.00
C SER A 58 -3.26 -21.28 10.55
N ALA A 59 -2.21 -21.93 10.05
CA ALA A 59 -0.83 -21.66 10.44
C ALA A 59 -0.37 -20.28 9.93
N ILE A 60 -0.72 -19.93 8.69
CA ILE A 60 -0.51 -18.59 8.11
C ILE A 60 -1.22 -17.53 8.96
N GLY A 61 -2.51 -17.70 9.25
CA GLY A 61 -3.25 -16.74 10.08
C GLY A 61 -2.62 -16.52 11.46
N ARG A 62 -2.14 -17.59 12.09
CA ARG A 62 -1.47 -17.53 13.41
C ARG A 62 -0.11 -16.84 13.33
N HIS A 63 0.64 -17.07 12.26
CA HIS A 63 1.92 -16.40 12.04
C HIS A 63 1.74 -14.88 11.88
N ILE A 64 0.74 -14.46 11.11
CA ILE A 64 0.39 -13.03 10.94
C ILE A 64 0.01 -12.38 12.27
N ILE A 65 -0.80 -13.05 13.10
CA ILE A 65 -1.15 -12.57 14.44
C ILE A 65 0.10 -12.43 15.32
N ASN A 66 1.03 -13.38 15.27
CA ASN A 66 2.27 -13.31 16.05
C ASN A 66 3.18 -12.16 15.59
N LEU A 67 3.30 -11.92 14.28
CA LEU A 67 4.06 -10.78 13.74
C LEU A 67 3.47 -9.44 14.21
N MET A 68 2.15 -9.34 14.23
CA MET A 68 1.44 -8.16 14.75
C MET A 68 1.71 -7.97 16.25
N LEU A 69 1.58 -9.03 17.06
CA LEU A 69 1.83 -8.96 18.50
C LEU A 69 3.30 -8.64 18.83
N ALA A 70 4.24 -9.06 17.98
CA ALA A 70 5.66 -8.74 18.10
C ALA A 70 6.01 -7.30 17.68
N GLY A 71 5.06 -6.53 17.15
CA GLY A 71 5.29 -5.17 16.63
C GLY A 71 5.97 -5.12 15.27
N ASN A 72 6.15 -6.27 14.60
CA ASN A 72 6.75 -6.36 13.26
C ASN A 72 5.73 -6.10 12.14
N MET A 73 4.44 -5.96 12.48
CA MET A 73 3.36 -5.68 11.54
C MET A 73 2.31 -4.78 12.20
N ALA A 74 1.82 -3.78 11.46
CA ALA A 74 0.74 -2.92 11.92
C ALA A 74 -0.60 -3.70 11.98
N PRO A 75 -1.48 -3.44 12.96
CA PRO A 75 -2.77 -4.13 13.07
C PRO A 75 -3.65 -4.00 11.83
N GLU A 76 -3.62 -2.84 11.17
CA GLU A 76 -4.38 -2.57 9.95
C GLU A 76 -3.93 -3.45 8.78
N ASP A 77 -2.63 -3.74 8.70
CA ASP A 77 -2.05 -4.57 7.65
C ASP A 77 -2.31 -6.07 7.91
N ALA A 78 -2.24 -6.49 9.18
CA ALA A 78 -2.65 -7.83 9.59
C ALA A 78 -4.13 -8.10 9.26
N GLN A 79 -5.01 -7.11 9.52
CA GLN A 79 -6.44 -7.21 9.18
C GLN A 79 -6.65 -7.40 7.68
N LYS A 80 -5.99 -6.59 6.83
CA LYS A 80 -6.07 -6.74 5.37
C LYS A 80 -5.65 -8.14 4.94
N PHE A 81 -4.57 -8.68 5.52
CA PHE A 81 -4.09 -10.03 5.21
C PHE A 81 -5.09 -11.12 5.58
N LEU A 82 -5.69 -11.05 6.77
CA LEU A 82 -6.66 -12.04 7.22
C LEU A 82 -7.93 -12.03 6.35
N VAL A 83 -8.36 -10.86 5.85
CA VAL A 83 -9.48 -10.74 4.90
C VAL A 83 -9.13 -11.38 3.56
N THR A 84 -7.93 -11.15 3.04
CA THR A 84 -7.45 -11.82 1.81
C THR A 84 -7.36 -13.34 2.00
N LEU A 85 -6.90 -13.79 3.18
CA LEU A 85 -6.78 -15.21 3.52
C LEU A 85 -8.14 -15.91 3.59
N ASP A 86 -9.17 -15.28 4.19
CA ASP A 86 -10.54 -15.83 4.20
C ASP A 86 -11.14 -15.88 2.78
N SER A 87 -10.83 -14.88 1.95
CA SER A 87 -11.25 -14.88 0.54
C SER A 87 -10.63 -16.05 -0.22
N HIS A 88 -9.36 -16.37 0.03
CA HIS A 88 -8.69 -17.54 -0.54
C HIS A 88 -9.26 -18.87 -0.02
N ARG A 89 -9.55 -18.98 1.29
CA ARG A 89 -10.22 -20.15 1.88
C ARG A 89 -11.54 -20.47 1.17
N LYS A 90 -12.38 -19.45 0.95
CA LYS A 90 -13.66 -19.60 0.25
C LYS A 90 -13.51 -20.10 -1.19
N LEU A 91 -12.45 -19.70 -1.90
CA LEU A 91 -12.20 -20.17 -3.27
C LEU A 91 -11.88 -21.67 -3.32
N ILE A 92 -11.19 -22.19 -2.31
CA ILE A 92 -10.77 -23.59 -2.27
C ILE A 92 -11.90 -24.50 -1.76
N GLU A 93 -12.71 -24.05 -0.80
CA GLU A 93 -13.84 -24.84 -0.28
C GLU A 93 -15.02 -24.97 -1.27
N HIS A 94 -15.06 -24.14 -2.31
CA HIS A 94 -16.05 -24.21 -3.38
C HIS A 94 -15.65 -25.12 -4.56
N TYR A 95 -14.51 -25.80 -4.48
CA TYR A 95 -14.02 -26.80 -5.43
C TYR A 95 -14.08 -28.21 -4.82
#